data_AF-X1CRJ5-F1
#
_entry.id   AF-X1CRJ5-F1
#
_cell.length_a   1.000
_cell.length_b   1.000
_cell.length_c   1.000
_cell.angle_alpha   90.00
_cell.angle_beta   90.00
_cell.angle_gamma   90.00
#
_symmetry.space_group_name_H-M   'P 1'
#
loop_
_entity.id
_entity.type
_entity.pdbx_description
1 polymer ?
#
loop_
_entity_poly.entity_id
_entity_poly.type
_entity_poly.pdbx_seq_one_letter_code
_entity_poly.pdbx_strand_id
1 'polypeptide(L)'
;AKYLAENKTIHTLELRYNNIGQNGAKYLAENKTIHTLSLNNNNIEENGAKHLAKNKTIHTLKLWNNNIGENGAKHLAKNKTIHTLKLWNNNIGENGAQYLAENKTIHTLHLSYNNIGENGAKYFTNAIVPNLYLGNKYYHISKISKNNYIKYIENIKSIMLQYILKDIDYIIINYVKND
;
A
#
# COMPACT_ATOMS: atom_id res chain seq x y z
N ALA A 1 12.50 19.64 7.32
CA ALA A 1 12.64 18.71 6.18
C ALA A 1 14.02 18.74 5.55
N LYS A 2 14.52 19.91 5.07
CA LYS A 2 15.83 20.02 4.41
C LYS A 2 17.00 19.40 5.20
N TYR A 3 17.23 19.82 6.44
CA TYR A 3 18.30 19.25 7.28
C TYR A 3 18.12 17.76 7.60
N LEU A 4 16.87 17.31 7.75
CA LEU A 4 16.57 15.89 7.95
C LEU A 4 16.92 15.05 6.71
N ALA A 5 16.80 15.62 5.52
CA ALA A 5 17.16 14.95 4.28
C ALA A 5 18.68 14.72 4.15
N GLU A 6 19.48 15.62 4.72
CA GLU A 6 20.95 15.55 4.71
C GLU A 6 21.50 14.61 5.80
N ASN A 7 20.69 14.28 6.82
CA ASN A 7 21.08 13.36 7.88
C ASN A 7 21.46 11.97 7.31
N LYS A 8 22.57 11.41 7.79
CA LYS A 8 23.16 10.15 7.29
C LYS A 8 23.05 8.98 8.28
N THR A 9 22.35 9.15 9.39
CA THR A 9 22.32 8.16 10.48
C THR A 9 20.91 7.72 10.86
N ILE A 10 19.89 8.51 10.51
CA ILE A 10 18.50 8.20 10.80
C ILE A 10 17.98 7.18 9.79
N HIS A 11 17.47 6.07 10.32
CA HIS A 11 16.83 4.99 9.56
C HIS A 11 15.30 4.99 9.68
N THR A 12 14.77 5.54 10.77
CA THR A 12 13.33 5.64 11.04
C THR A 12 12.99 7.08 11.40
N LEU A 13 12.03 7.67 10.69
CA LEU A 13 11.63 9.06 10.87
C LEU A 13 10.10 9.17 10.99
N GLU A 14 9.63 9.67 12.13
CA GLU A 14 8.22 9.88 12.44
C GLU A 14 7.94 11.40 12.52
N LEU A 15 7.10 11.89 11.61
CA LEU A 15 6.79 13.32 11.45
C LEU A 15 5.27 13.55 11.38
N ARG A 16 4.46 12.70 12.02
CA ARG A 16 2.99 12.80 11.98
C ARG A 16 2.51 14.16 12.50
N TYR A 17 1.39 14.66 11.96
CA TYR A 17 0.74 15.90 12.41
C TYR A 17 1.66 17.14 12.33
N ASN A 18 2.33 17.32 11.20
CA ASN A 18 3.11 18.50 10.89
C ASN A 18 2.58 19.14 9.60
N ASN A 19 3.20 20.23 9.14
CA ASN A 19 2.90 20.84 7.85
C ASN A 19 4.09 20.66 6.89
N ILE A 20 4.54 19.41 6.69
CA ILE A 20 5.69 19.10 5.83
C ILE A 20 5.41 19.53 4.37
N GLY A 21 4.19 19.28 3.88
CA GLY A 21 3.75 19.69 2.55
C GLY A 21 4.50 19.00 1.41
N GLN A 22 4.15 19.39 0.17
CA GLN A 22 4.78 18.89 -1.06
C GLN A 22 6.29 19.18 -1.09
N ASN A 23 6.71 20.39 -0.69
CA ASN A 23 8.13 20.80 -0.70
C ASN A 23 8.95 20.06 0.36
N GLY A 24 8.39 19.81 1.55
CA GLY A 24 9.08 19.03 2.56
C GLY A 24 9.23 17.57 2.15
N ALA A 25 8.21 16.97 1.51
CA ALA A 25 8.30 15.64 0.92
C ALA A 25 9.38 15.56 -0.17
N LYS A 26 9.53 16.60 -1.01
CA LYS A 26 10.61 16.69 -1.99
C LYS A 26 11.98 16.57 -1.34
N TYR A 27 12.25 17.31 -0.27
CA TYR A 27 13.51 17.19 0.44
C TYR A 27 13.70 15.80 1.05
N LEU A 28 12.69 15.29 1.77
CA LEU A 28 12.79 13.98 2.42
C LEU A 28 13.00 12.82 1.42
N ALA A 29 12.50 12.94 0.19
CA ALA A 29 12.71 11.96 -0.87
C ALA A 29 14.18 11.82 -1.30
N GLU A 30 15.01 12.85 -1.08
CA GLU A 30 16.45 12.81 -1.41
C GLU A 30 17.28 12.05 -0.37
N ASN A 31 16.75 11.83 0.84
CA ASN A 31 17.45 11.08 1.87
C ASN A 31 17.73 9.63 1.42
N LYS A 32 18.91 9.10 1.73
CA LYS A 32 19.37 7.76 1.32
C LYS A 32 19.58 6.79 2.48
N THR A 33 19.16 7.14 3.70
CA THR A 33 19.37 6.32 4.91
C THR A 33 18.06 5.94 5.59
N ILE A 34 16.99 6.70 5.36
CA ILE A 34 15.67 6.43 5.89
C ILE A 34 15.07 5.22 5.17
N HIS A 35 14.72 4.21 5.96
CA HIS A 35 14.02 2.99 5.55
C HIS A 35 12.53 3.01 5.96
N THR A 36 12.20 3.70 7.05
CA THR A 36 10.83 3.87 7.54
C THR A 36 10.49 5.33 7.68
N LEU A 37 9.52 5.81 6.90
CA LEU A 37 9.07 7.20 6.91
C LEU A 37 7.57 7.28 7.19
N SER A 38 7.21 8.13 8.15
CA SER A 38 5.84 8.35 8.55
C SER A 38 5.49 9.83 8.47
N LEU A 39 4.61 10.14 7.53
CA LEU A 39 4.14 11.48 7.18
C LEU A 39 2.62 11.57 7.30
N ASN A 40 2.00 10.86 8.24
CA ASN A 40 0.55 10.94 8.42
C ASN A 40 0.12 12.37 8.77
N ASN A 41 -0.99 12.87 8.21
CA ASN A 41 -1.51 14.23 8.46
C ASN A 41 -0.46 15.33 8.19
N ASN A 42 -0.02 15.48 6.93
CA ASN A 42 1.06 16.40 6.56
C ASN A 42 0.86 17.19 5.26
N ASN A 43 -0.33 17.14 4.66
CA ASN A 43 -0.64 17.81 3.40
C ASN A 43 0.37 17.46 2.28
N ILE A 44 0.76 16.18 2.20
CA ILE A 44 1.75 15.74 1.20
C ILE A 44 1.23 15.91 -0.23
N GLU A 45 -0.05 15.61 -0.46
CA GLU A 45 -0.74 15.76 -1.74
C GLU A 45 -0.08 14.97 -2.90
N GLU A 46 -0.62 15.10 -4.10
CA GLU A 46 -0.17 14.39 -5.30
C GLU A 46 1.32 14.61 -5.60
N ASN A 47 1.78 15.87 -5.61
CA ASN A 47 3.16 16.20 -5.96
C ASN A 47 4.16 15.72 -4.90
N GLY A 48 3.80 15.77 -3.61
CA GLY A 48 4.65 15.20 -2.57
C GLY A 48 4.77 13.69 -2.72
N ALA A 49 3.68 12.99 -3.03
CA ALA A 49 3.71 11.56 -3.35
C ALA A 49 4.59 11.24 -4.56
N LYS A 50 4.51 12.06 -5.61
CA LYS A 50 5.38 11.95 -6.80
C LYS A 50 6.86 12.05 -6.45
N HIS A 51 7.25 12.94 -5.54
CA HIS A 51 8.62 13.03 -5.07
C HIS A 51 9.03 11.81 -4.25
N LEU A 52 8.22 11.43 -3.26
CA LEU A 52 8.48 10.26 -2.40
C LEU A 52 8.61 8.96 -3.20
N ALA A 53 7.82 8.80 -4.27
CA ALA A 53 7.88 7.63 -5.15
C ALA A 53 9.25 7.44 -5.85
N LYS A 54 10.07 8.50 -5.96
CA LYS A 54 11.42 8.40 -6.55
C LYS A 54 12.45 7.83 -5.56
N ASN A 55 12.19 7.89 -4.26
CA ASN A 55 13.10 7.39 -3.26
C ASN A 55 13.28 5.87 -3.39
N LYS A 56 14.51 5.36 -3.20
CA LYS A 56 14.87 3.95 -3.38
C LYS A 56 15.35 3.27 -2.09
N THR A 57 15.22 3.93 -0.95
CA THR A 57 15.67 3.42 0.35
C THR A 57 14.50 3.20 1.30
N ILE A 58 13.39 3.91 1.11
CA ILE A 58 12.19 3.74 1.92
C ILE A 58 11.51 2.42 1.56
N HIS A 59 11.39 1.55 2.58
CA HIS A 59 10.70 0.26 2.54
C HIS A 59 9.31 0.35 3.17
N THR A 60 9.13 1.22 4.17
CA THR A 60 7.85 1.47 4.84
C THR A 60 7.48 2.93 4.76
N LEU A 61 6.36 3.23 4.10
CA LEU A 61 5.84 4.58 3.93
C LEU A 61 4.41 4.71 4.48
N LYS A 62 4.24 5.58 5.48
CA LYS A 62 2.93 5.87 6.09
C LYS A 62 2.48 7.27 5.68
N LEU A 63 1.34 7.36 5.00
CA LEU A 63 0.78 8.58 4.40
C LEU A 63 -0.69 8.77 4.74
N TRP A 64 -1.19 8.28 5.88
CA TRP A 64 -2.60 8.47 6.25
C TRP A 64 -2.98 9.96 6.27
N ASN A 65 -4.11 10.31 5.66
CA ASN A 65 -4.70 11.65 5.65
C ASN A 65 -3.78 12.72 5.03
N ASN A 66 -3.50 12.57 3.73
CA ASN A 66 -2.60 13.46 2.99
C ASN A 66 -3.12 13.91 1.63
N ASN A 67 -4.37 13.60 1.29
CA ASN A 67 -4.99 13.97 0.01
C ASN A 67 -4.14 13.57 -1.22
N ILE A 68 -3.63 12.34 -1.22
CA ILE A 68 -2.67 11.87 -2.24
C ILE A 68 -3.30 11.78 -3.64
N GLY A 69 -4.59 11.43 -3.72
CA GLY A 69 -5.32 11.36 -4.99
C GLY A 69 -4.91 10.20 -5.90
N GLU A 70 -5.64 10.05 -7.01
CA GLU A 70 -5.42 8.95 -7.97
C GLU A 70 -4.02 9.01 -8.62
N ASN A 71 -3.59 10.20 -9.03
CA ASN A 71 -2.28 10.41 -9.65
C ASN A 71 -1.12 10.23 -8.66
N GLY A 72 -1.30 10.61 -7.39
CA GLY A 72 -0.32 10.33 -6.35
C GLY A 72 -0.15 8.83 -6.14
N ALA A 73 -1.25 8.07 -6.12
CA ALA A 73 -1.20 6.61 -6.11
C ALA A 73 -0.52 6.03 -7.36
N LYS A 74 -0.79 6.57 -8.55
CA LYS A 74 -0.10 6.19 -9.80
C LYS A 74 1.42 6.31 -9.68
N HIS A 75 1.91 7.38 -9.08
CA HIS A 75 3.33 7.57 -8.86
C HIS A 75 3.89 6.57 -7.84
N LEU A 76 3.23 6.41 -6.69
CA LEU A 76 3.64 5.47 -5.65
C LEU A 76 3.66 4.02 -6.16
N ALA A 77 2.69 3.63 -6.99
CA ALA A 77 2.61 2.31 -7.61
C ALA A 77 3.82 1.97 -8.52
N LYS A 78 4.54 2.97 -9.04
CA LYS A 78 5.76 2.74 -9.82
C LYS A 78 6.98 2.45 -8.96
N ASN A 79 6.93 2.76 -7.66
CA ASN A 79 8.02 2.48 -6.75
C ASN A 79 8.15 0.95 -6.54
N LYS A 80 9.40 0.45 -6.53
CA LYS A 80 9.72 -0.98 -6.41
C LYS A 80 10.48 -1.34 -5.13
N THR A 81 10.66 -0.38 -4.23
CA THR A 81 11.38 -0.54 -2.95
C THR A 81 10.44 -0.47 -1.75
N ILE A 82 9.27 0.16 -1.90
CA ILE A 82 8.24 0.22 -0.86
C ILE A 82 7.54 -1.15 -0.78
N HIS A 83 7.68 -1.80 0.37
CA HIS A 83 7.03 -3.07 0.70
C HIS A 83 5.80 -2.88 1.58
N THR A 84 5.78 -1.83 2.40
CA THR A 84 4.63 -1.45 3.24
C THR A 84 4.17 -0.04 2.92
N LEU A 85 2.95 0.10 2.39
CA LEU A 85 2.36 1.38 2.01
C LEU A 85 1.02 1.58 2.73
N LYS A 86 0.96 2.60 3.60
CA LYS A 86 -0.29 2.94 4.31
C LYS A 86 -0.89 4.23 3.77
N LEU A 87 -2.01 4.11 3.06
CA LEU A 87 -2.72 5.18 2.37
C LEU A 87 -4.12 5.41 2.92
N TRP A 88 -4.40 5.09 4.19
CA TRP A 88 -5.72 5.35 4.79
C TRP A 88 -6.16 6.81 4.54
N ASN A 89 -7.43 7.05 4.16
CA ASN A 89 -8.01 8.39 3.97
C ASN A 89 -7.22 9.32 3.02
N ASN A 90 -7.12 9.00 1.73
CA ASN A 90 -6.30 9.73 0.77
C ASN A 90 -6.95 10.02 -0.60
N ASN A 91 -8.26 9.80 -0.73
CA ASN A 91 -8.99 10.03 -1.99
C ASN A 91 -8.38 9.29 -3.20
N ILE A 92 -7.92 8.04 -3.02
CA ILE A 92 -7.23 7.29 -4.08
C ILE A 92 -8.12 6.94 -5.29
N GLY A 93 -9.43 6.77 -5.09
CA GLY A 93 -10.37 6.48 -6.19
C GLY A 93 -10.17 5.13 -6.88
N GLU A 94 -10.96 4.87 -7.92
CA GLU A 94 -10.96 3.61 -8.68
C GLU A 94 -9.67 3.45 -9.50
N ASN A 95 -9.25 4.50 -10.20
CA ASN A 95 -8.04 4.44 -11.03
C ASN A 95 -6.77 4.31 -10.18
N GLY A 96 -6.71 5.02 -9.05
CA GLY A 96 -5.59 4.89 -8.12
C GLY A 96 -5.49 3.48 -7.55
N ALA A 97 -6.62 2.83 -7.26
CA ALA A 97 -6.67 1.44 -6.83
C ALA A 97 -6.14 0.49 -7.92
N GLN A 98 -6.52 0.68 -9.19
CA GLN A 98 -5.98 -0.08 -10.32
C GLN A 98 -4.44 -0.02 -10.35
N TYR A 99 -3.87 1.19 -10.33
CA TYR A 99 -2.42 1.35 -10.40
C TYR A 99 -1.71 0.63 -9.25
N LEU A 100 -2.25 0.73 -8.04
CA LEU A 100 -1.68 0.06 -6.87
C LEU A 100 -1.78 -1.46 -6.94
N ALA A 101 -2.85 -2.01 -7.55
CA ALA A 101 -3.02 -3.45 -7.76
C ALA A 101 -2.02 -4.04 -8.78
N GLU A 102 -1.56 -3.23 -9.73
CA GLU A 102 -0.53 -3.62 -10.71
C GLU A 102 0.87 -3.69 -10.10
N ASN A 103 1.10 -3.08 -8.92
CA ASN A 103 2.37 -3.17 -8.22
C ASN A 103 2.63 -4.59 -7.70
N LYS A 104 3.87 -5.07 -7.85
CA LYS A 104 4.29 -6.44 -7.50
C LYS A 104 5.28 -6.51 -6.34
N THR A 105 5.61 -5.37 -5.73
CA THR A 105 6.60 -5.27 -4.64
C THR A 105 5.96 -4.90 -3.30
N ILE A 106 4.75 -4.33 -3.31
CA ILE A 106 4.01 -3.98 -2.11
C ILE A 106 3.44 -5.26 -1.50
N HIS A 107 3.92 -5.59 -0.30
CA HIS A 107 3.46 -6.74 0.47
C HIS A 107 2.30 -6.38 1.40
N THR A 108 2.30 -5.14 1.91
CA THR A 108 1.29 -4.61 2.82
C THR A 108 0.74 -3.29 2.30
N LEU A 109 -0.56 -3.26 2.02
CA LEU A 109 -1.26 -2.09 1.48
C LEU A 109 -2.51 -1.76 2.28
N HIS A 110 -2.58 -0.56 2.87
CA HIS A 110 -3.79 -0.07 3.51
C HIS A 110 -4.46 0.99 2.63
N LEU A 111 -5.65 0.68 2.14
CA LEU A 111 -6.46 1.55 1.27
C LEU A 111 -7.83 1.88 1.86
N SER A 112 -8.04 1.64 3.13
CA SER A 112 -9.27 2.06 3.80
C SER A 112 -9.57 3.56 3.58
N TYR A 113 -10.84 3.95 3.62
CA TYR A 113 -11.37 5.31 3.40
C TYR A 113 -10.85 6.03 2.14
N ASN A 114 -10.83 5.38 0.98
CA ASN A 114 -10.30 5.96 -0.27
C ASN A 114 -11.26 6.06 -1.44
N ASN A 115 -12.55 5.79 -1.23
CA ASN A 115 -13.59 5.81 -2.28
C ASN A 115 -13.23 4.96 -3.52
N ILE A 116 -12.58 3.81 -3.33
CA ILE A 116 -12.13 2.92 -4.42
C ILE A 116 -13.26 2.16 -5.14
N GLY A 117 -14.50 2.22 -4.67
CA GLY A 117 -15.64 1.56 -5.32
C GLY A 117 -15.54 0.02 -5.44
N GLU A 118 -16.52 -0.58 -6.10
CA GLU A 118 -16.50 -2.01 -6.43
C GLU A 118 -15.49 -2.29 -7.55
N ASN A 119 -15.40 -1.41 -8.54
CA ASN A 119 -14.50 -1.58 -9.68
C ASN A 119 -13.03 -1.49 -9.25
N GLY A 120 -12.68 -0.53 -8.41
CA GLY A 120 -11.32 -0.45 -7.86
C GLY A 120 -10.95 -1.66 -7.03
N ALA A 121 -11.91 -2.22 -6.28
CA ALA A 121 -11.70 -3.46 -5.52
C ALA A 121 -11.49 -4.69 -6.42
N LYS A 122 -12.13 -4.76 -7.60
CA LYS A 122 -11.96 -5.87 -8.57
C LYS A 122 -10.53 -6.00 -9.07
N TYR A 123 -9.75 -4.92 -9.18
CA TYR A 123 -8.35 -5.03 -9.60
C TYR A 123 -7.48 -5.82 -8.63
N PHE A 124 -7.88 -5.92 -7.36
CA PHE A 124 -7.14 -6.67 -6.35
C PHE A 124 -7.44 -8.18 -6.34
N THR A 125 -8.39 -8.68 -7.14
CA THR A 125 -8.69 -10.13 -7.20
C THR A 125 -7.51 -10.96 -7.73
N ASN A 126 -6.70 -10.35 -8.60
CA ASN A 126 -5.51 -10.96 -9.20
C ASN A 126 -4.20 -10.26 -8.78
N ALA A 127 -4.26 -9.34 -7.82
CA ALA A 127 -3.10 -8.62 -7.35
C ALA A 127 -2.25 -9.48 -6.40
N ILE A 128 -0.94 -9.35 -6.49
CA ILE A 128 0.00 -10.04 -5.59
C ILE A 128 0.28 -9.10 -4.40
N VAL A 129 -0.73 -8.83 -3.60
CA VAL A 129 -0.62 -8.02 -2.38
C VAL A 129 -1.08 -8.88 -1.20
N PRO A 130 -0.17 -9.62 -0.55
CA PRO A 130 -0.49 -10.58 0.51
C PRO A 130 -1.32 -9.99 1.65
N ASN A 131 -1.00 -8.76 2.07
CA ASN A 131 -1.66 -8.08 3.17
C ASN A 131 -2.39 -6.82 2.67
N LEU A 132 -3.56 -7.03 2.08
CA LEU A 132 -4.41 -5.97 1.56
C LEU A 132 -5.53 -5.61 2.55
N TYR A 133 -5.58 -4.34 2.96
CA TYR A 133 -6.62 -3.81 3.85
C TYR A 133 -7.49 -2.82 3.07
N LEU A 134 -8.65 -3.28 2.62
CA LEU A 134 -9.69 -2.45 2.00
C LEU A 134 -10.78 -2.15 3.04
N GLY A 135 -11.39 -0.96 2.99
CA GLY A 135 -12.56 -0.67 3.81
C GLY A 135 -12.88 0.81 3.95
N ASN A 136 -14.05 1.22 3.47
CA ASN A 136 -14.63 2.55 3.72
C ASN A 136 -15.98 2.30 4.40
N LYS A 137 -16.21 2.73 5.64
CA LYS A 137 -17.53 2.78 6.32
C LYS A 137 -18.17 1.46 6.82
N TYR A 138 -18.94 1.63 7.90
CA TYR A 138 -20.14 0.86 8.24
C TYR A 138 -20.93 0.50 6.99
N TYR A 139 -21.03 -0.79 6.70
CA TYR A 139 -22.13 -1.31 5.90
C TYR A 139 -23.31 -1.51 6.86
N HIS A 140 -24.40 -0.73 6.74
CA HIS A 140 -25.69 -1.31 7.11
C HIS A 140 -25.91 -2.47 6.13
N ILE A 141 -25.87 -3.68 6.67
CA ILE A 141 -25.84 -4.99 6.01
C ILE A 141 -27.22 -5.32 5.40
N SER A 142 -27.89 -4.35 4.78
CA SER A 142 -29.26 -4.50 4.28
C SER A 142 -29.39 -4.51 2.75
N LYS A 143 -28.30 -4.33 1.98
CA LYS A 143 -28.37 -4.28 0.51
C LYS A 143 -27.31 -5.05 -0.29
N ILE A 144 -26.39 -5.76 0.36
CA ILE A 144 -25.61 -6.81 -0.31
C ILE A 144 -26.30 -8.12 0.04
N SER A 145 -26.79 -8.86 -0.97
CA SER A 145 -27.36 -10.18 -0.69
C SER A 145 -26.29 -11.04 -0.04
N LYS A 146 -26.66 -11.69 1.07
CA LYS A 146 -25.78 -12.53 1.92
C LYS A 146 -24.91 -13.50 1.11
N ASN A 147 -25.40 -13.93 -0.05
CA ASN A 147 -24.77 -14.89 -0.95
C ASN A 147 -23.51 -14.35 -1.66
N ASN A 148 -23.45 -13.06 -2.00
CA ASN A 148 -22.28 -12.50 -2.68
C ASN A 148 -21.12 -12.18 -1.72
N TYR A 149 -21.43 -11.88 -0.46
CA TYR A 149 -20.42 -11.66 0.58
C TYR A 149 -19.73 -12.96 1.01
N ILE A 150 -20.50 -14.04 1.19
CA ILE A 150 -19.97 -15.37 1.49
C ILE A 150 -19.10 -15.86 0.33
N LYS A 151 -19.55 -15.72 -0.91
CA LYS A 151 -18.78 -16.14 -2.09
C LYS A 151 -17.46 -15.36 -2.26
N TYR A 152 -17.42 -14.08 -1.91
CA TYR A 152 -16.19 -13.27 -1.95
C TYR A 152 -15.19 -13.68 -0.85
N ILE A 153 -15.66 -13.88 0.39
CA ILE A 153 -14.83 -14.34 1.50
C ILE A 153 -14.34 -15.79 1.28
N GLU A 154 -15.19 -16.67 0.76
CA GLU A 154 -14.81 -18.04 0.41
C GLU A 154 -13.80 -18.08 -0.74
N ASN A 155 -13.92 -17.18 -1.73
CA ASN A 155 -12.94 -17.10 -2.80
C ASN A 155 -11.58 -16.60 -2.30
N ILE A 156 -11.56 -15.56 -1.44
CA ILE A 156 -10.32 -15.10 -0.81
C ILE A 156 -9.70 -16.17 0.10
N LYS A 157 -10.52 -16.87 0.91
CA LYS A 157 -10.04 -17.97 1.78
C LYS A 157 -9.54 -19.18 0.98
N SER A 158 -10.23 -19.54 -0.12
CA SER A 158 -9.84 -20.63 -1.03
C SER A 158 -8.51 -20.34 -1.71
N ILE A 159 -8.32 -19.10 -2.18
CA ILE A 159 -7.07 -18.64 -2.77
C ILE A 159 -5.95 -18.69 -1.71
N MET A 160 -6.19 -18.23 -0.47
CA MET A 160 -5.19 -18.31 0.61
C MET A 160 -4.81 -19.76 0.99
N LEU A 161 -5.75 -20.72 0.95
CA LEU A 161 -5.45 -22.12 1.22
C LEU A 161 -4.62 -22.78 0.08
N GLN A 162 -4.86 -22.40 -1.17
CA GLN A 162 -4.12 -22.94 -2.32
C GLN A 162 -2.64 -22.50 -2.36
N TYR A 163 -2.31 -21.34 -1.78
CA TYR A 163 -0.91 -20.89 -1.70
C TYR A 163 -0.14 -21.55 -0.55
N ILE A 164 -0.79 -21.87 0.59
CA ILE A 164 -0.14 -22.60 1.69
C ILE A 164 0.16 -24.06 1.31
N LEU A 165 -0.70 -24.69 0.50
CA LEU A 165 -0.52 -26.08 0.08
C LEU A 165 0.54 -26.23 -1.04
N LYS A 166 0.69 -25.24 -1.94
CA LYS A 166 1.70 -25.31 -3.00
C LYS A 166 3.15 -25.27 -2.49
N ASP A 167 3.41 -24.56 -1.39
CA ASP A 167 4.73 -24.55 -0.76
C ASP A 167 5.00 -25.86 0.00
N ILE A 168 3.96 -26.47 0.60
CA ILE A 168 4.07 -27.78 1.24
C ILE A 168 4.27 -28.90 0.22
N ASP A 169 3.55 -28.90 -0.91
CA ASP A 169 3.71 -29.89 -1.97
C ASP A 169 5.09 -29.79 -2.65
N TYR A 170 5.61 -28.58 -2.86
CA TYR A 170 6.95 -28.38 -3.40
C TYR A 170 8.05 -28.83 -2.42
N ILE A 171 7.85 -28.62 -1.12
CA ILE A 171 8.78 -29.11 -0.09
C ILE A 171 8.70 -30.64 0.05
N ILE A 172 7.50 -31.23 0.07
CA ILE A 172 7.31 -32.68 0.17
C ILE A 172 7.85 -33.40 -1.08
N ILE A 173 7.58 -32.89 -2.30
CA ILE A 173 8.07 -33.51 -3.54
C ILE A 173 9.60 -33.46 -3.62
N ASN A 174 10.24 -32.40 -3.13
CA ASN A 174 11.71 -32.31 -3.12
C ASN A 174 12.35 -33.03 -1.93
N TYR A 175 11.65 -33.22 -0.81
CA TYR A 175 12.13 -34.02 0.31
C TYR A 175 12.09 -35.52 -0.04
N VAL A 176 10.99 -36.00 -0.64
CA VAL A 176 10.82 -37.41 -1.07
C VAL A 176 11.69 -37.80 -2.28
N LYS A 177 12.26 -36.84 -3.01
CA LYS A 177 13.18 -37.10 -4.14
C LYS A 177 14.66 -37.14 -3.74
N ASN A 178 15.01 -36.76 -2.51
CA ASN A 178 16.39 -36.72 -2.02
C ASN A 178 16.66 -37.73 -0.88
N ASP A 179 15.69 -38.60 -0.59
CA ASP A 179 15.85 -39.87 0.15
C ASP A 179 15.61 -41.04 -0.83
#